data_AF-A0A536H2H8-F1
#
_entry.id   AF-A0A536H2H8-F1
#
_cell.length_a   1.000
_cell.length_b   1.000
_cell.length_c   1.000
_cell.angle_alpha   90.00
_cell.angle_beta   90.00
_cell.angle_gamma   90.00
#
_symmetry.space_group_name_H-M   'P 1'
#
loop_
_entity.id
_entity.type
_entity.pdbx_description
1 polymer ?
#
loop_
_entity_poly.entity_id
_entity_poly.type
_entity_poly.pdbx_seq_one_letter_code
_entity_poly.pdbx_strand_id
1 'polypeptide(L)'
;MPAASQRLRLLLRIWTVIFALGAFDFFVFPYLTVRILNSTAKSLGMHEVAALEAGQDFWLTLAVPYMILVAAFSWVAQRGTRIQAQPVQFLLLAKASSSLISLALFLFGGFAYPFLANFLLDGAIVLITFWFYRAARAELVFPAQ
;
A
#
# COMPACT_ATOMS: atom_id res chain seq x y z
N MET A 1 1.27 10.34 -25.84
CA MET A 1 1.47 9.11 -25.03
C MET A 1 0.38 8.13 -25.40
N PRO A 2 0.66 6.83 -25.50
CA PRO A 2 -0.40 5.85 -25.78
C PRO A 2 -1.38 5.73 -24.60
N ALA A 3 -2.59 5.26 -24.87
CA ALA A 3 -3.71 5.29 -23.92
C ALA A 3 -3.46 4.45 -22.66
N ALA A 4 -2.72 3.34 -22.75
CA ALA A 4 -2.43 2.47 -21.61
C ALA A 4 -1.50 3.15 -20.59
N SER A 5 -0.40 3.76 -21.05
CA SER A 5 0.49 4.55 -20.21
C SER A 5 -0.21 5.73 -19.53
N GLN A 6 -1.17 6.39 -20.19
CA GLN A 6 -1.91 7.48 -19.57
C GLN A 6 -2.78 7.01 -18.40
N ARG A 7 -3.46 5.87 -18.55
CA ARG A 7 -4.26 5.27 -17.47
C ARG A 7 -3.38 4.83 -16.30
N LEU A 8 -2.26 4.17 -16.57
CA LEU A 8 -1.29 3.81 -15.52
C LEU A 8 -0.74 5.05 -14.81
N ARG A 9 -0.43 6.13 -15.54
CA ARG A 9 0.01 7.39 -14.95
C ARG A 9 -1.06 7.98 -14.02
N LEU A 10 -2.31 8.02 -14.45
CA LEU A 10 -3.40 8.51 -13.61
C LEU A 10 -3.51 7.69 -12.32
N LEU A 11 -3.46 6.37 -12.43
CA LEU A 11 -3.47 5.47 -11.28
C LEU A 11 -2.30 5.75 -10.33
N LEU A 12 -1.07 5.90 -10.85
CA LEU A 12 0.11 6.22 -10.05
C LEU A 12 -0.01 7.59 -9.36
N ARG A 13 -0.63 8.60 -9.97
CA ARG A 13 -0.94 9.88 -9.30
C ARG A 13 -1.89 9.70 -8.13
N ILE A 14 -2.97 8.95 -8.35
CA ILE A 14 -3.94 8.65 -7.30
C ILE A 14 -3.24 7.94 -6.14
N TRP A 15 -2.40 6.94 -6.44
CA TRP A 15 -1.61 6.24 -5.42
C TRP A 15 -0.60 7.13 -4.71
N THR A 16 0.12 8.02 -5.40
CA THR A 16 0.99 9.00 -4.75
C THR A 16 0.22 9.82 -3.73
N VAL A 17 -0.96 10.32 -4.08
CA VAL A 17 -1.78 11.14 -3.17
C VAL A 17 -2.29 10.31 -2.00
N ILE A 18 -2.87 9.14 -2.27
CA ILE A 18 -3.42 8.27 -1.21
C ILE A 18 -2.33 7.84 -0.22
N PHE A 19 -1.14 7.44 -0.70
CA PHE A 19 -0.05 7.03 0.19
C PHE A 19 0.57 8.21 0.94
N ALA A 20 0.66 9.40 0.32
CA ALA A 20 1.10 10.60 1.02
C ALA A 20 0.12 11.00 2.13
N LEU A 21 -1.20 10.93 1.86
CA LEU A 21 -2.23 11.14 2.87
C LEU A 21 -2.18 10.08 3.97
N GLY A 22 -1.91 8.81 3.62
CA GLY A 22 -1.70 7.75 4.61
C GLY A 22 -0.48 7.99 5.50
N ALA A 23 0.64 8.44 4.93
CA ALA A 23 1.81 8.83 5.72
C ALA A 23 1.51 9.98 6.68
N PHE A 24 0.75 10.99 6.21
CA PHE A 24 0.31 12.10 7.02
C PHE A 24 -0.65 11.66 8.14
N ASP A 25 -1.63 10.82 7.84
CA ASP A 25 -2.59 10.28 8.81
C ASP A 25 -1.88 9.49 9.91
N PHE A 26 -0.99 8.57 9.56
CA PHE A 26 -0.23 7.81 10.56
C PHE A 26 0.72 8.68 11.39
N PHE A 27 1.20 9.80 10.84
CA PHE A 27 2.08 10.71 11.56
C PHE A 27 1.32 11.63 12.51
N VAL A 28 0.16 12.16 12.09
CA VAL A 28 -0.60 13.18 12.84
C VAL A 28 -1.69 12.56 13.73
N PHE A 29 -2.34 11.49 13.27
CA PHE A 29 -3.47 10.84 13.94
C PHE A 29 -3.24 9.33 14.17
N PRO A 30 -2.10 8.90 14.73
CA PRO A 30 -1.76 7.47 14.84
C PRO A 30 -2.79 6.62 15.60
N TYR A 31 -3.45 7.23 16.59
CA TYR A 31 -4.43 6.55 17.43
C TYR A 31 -5.83 6.52 16.80
N LEU A 32 -6.12 7.38 15.82
CA LEU A 32 -7.45 7.47 15.22
C LEU A 32 -7.69 6.29 14.28
N THR A 33 -6.70 5.96 13.45
CA THR A 33 -6.75 4.85 12.49
C THR A 33 -6.96 3.52 13.21
N VAL A 34 -6.21 3.28 14.30
CA VAL A 34 -6.35 2.06 15.12
C VAL A 34 -7.72 1.98 15.79
N ARG A 35 -8.24 3.10 16.33
CA ARG A 35 -9.58 3.13 16.94
C ARG A 35 -10.69 2.82 15.93
N ILE A 36 -10.61 3.37 14.71
CA ILE A 36 -11.58 3.08 13.66
C ILE A 36 -11.55 1.58 13.32
N LEU A 37 -10.36 1.03 13.09
CA LEU A 37 -10.18 -0.41 12.80
C LEU A 37 -10.75 -1.31 13.91
N ASN A 38 -10.47 -1.00 15.17
CA ASN A 38 -11.02 -1.77 16.30
C ASN A 38 -12.54 -1.59 16.45
N SER A 39 -13.09 -0.41 16.16
CA SER A 39 -14.55 -0.20 16.18
C SER A 39 -15.27 -1.03 15.11
N THR A 40 -14.69 -1.15 13.92
CA THR A 40 -15.22 -2.00 12.84
C THR A 40 -15.09 -3.48 13.20
N ALA A 41 -13.96 -3.90 13.79
CA ALA A 41 -13.76 -5.27 14.27
C ALA A 41 -14.83 -5.69 15.29
N LYS A 42 -15.15 -4.79 16.23
CA LYS A 42 -16.21 -4.99 17.23
C LYS A 42 -17.59 -5.13 16.61
N SER A 43 -17.89 -4.36 15.56
CA SER A 43 -19.18 -4.46 14.84
C SER A 43 -19.35 -5.78 14.07
N LEU A 44 -18.23 -6.41 13.68
CA LEU A 44 -18.20 -7.67 12.95
C LEU A 44 -17.99 -8.90 13.85
N GLY A 45 -17.89 -8.72 15.18
CA GLY A 45 -17.67 -9.80 16.14
C GLY A 45 -16.28 -10.45 16.04
N MET A 46 -15.29 -9.77 15.46
CA MET A 46 -13.93 -10.27 15.29
C MET A 46 -13.00 -9.81 16.41
N HIS A 47 -11.90 -10.55 16.62
CA HIS A 47 -10.91 -10.23 17.64
C HIS A 47 -10.26 -8.86 17.36
N GLU A 48 -10.27 -8.00 18.36
CA GLU A 48 -9.58 -6.71 18.34
C GLU A 48 -8.07 -6.93 18.41
N VAL A 49 -7.30 -6.04 17.78
CA VAL A 49 -5.85 -6.02 18.03
C VAL A 49 -5.64 -5.31 19.36
N ALA A 50 -5.18 -6.06 20.37
CA ALA A 50 -4.65 -5.48 21.59
C ALA A 50 -3.41 -4.66 21.21
N ALA A 51 -3.59 -3.34 21.16
CA ALA A 51 -2.48 -2.42 21.07
C ALA A 51 -1.60 -2.60 22.31
N LEU A 52 -0.50 -3.33 22.19
CA LEU A 52 0.59 -3.16 23.16
C LEU A 52 1.02 -1.70 23.02
N GLU A 53 0.87 -0.90 24.08
CA GLU A 53 1.18 0.53 24.05
C GLU A 53 2.62 0.81 23.57
N ALA A 54 3.57 -0.09 23.89
CA ALA A 54 4.95 -0.03 23.38
C ALA A 54 5.10 -0.50 21.90
N GLY A 55 4.18 -1.31 21.40
CA GLY A 55 4.18 -1.77 20.01
C GLY A 55 3.67 -0.71 19.03
N GLN A 56 2.78 0.18 19.45
CA GLN A 56 2.18 1.19 18.56
C GLN A 56 3.19 2.19 18.01
N ASP A 57 4.08 2.73 18.85
CA ASP A 57 5.12 3.66 18.39
C ASP A 57 6.12 2.96 17.44
N PHE A 58 6.41 1.68 17.70
CA PHE A 58 7.20 0.86 16.80
C PHE A 58 6.49 0.64 15.45
N TRP A 59 5.19 0.36 15.44
CA TRP A 59 4.43 0.26 14.20
C TRP A 59 4.37 1.59 13.43
N LEU A 60 4.29 2.71 14.12
CA LEU A 60 4.26 4.06 13.55
C LEU A 60 5.58 4.38 12.83
N THR A 61 6.71 4.04 13.46
CA THR A 61 8.05 4.19 12.88
C THR A 61 8.30 3.29 11.67
N LEU A 62 7.50 2.22 11.47
CA LEU A 62 7.52 1.40 10.25
C LEU A 62 6.51 1.89 9.20
N ALA A 63 5.29 2.22 9.63
CA ALA A 63 4.18 2.56 8.74
C ALA A 63 4.41 3.87 8.00
N VAL A 64 4.87 4.93 8.69
CA VAL A 64 5.07 6.25 8.08
C VAL A 64 6.16 6.17 6.99
N PRO A 65 7.39 5.65 7.25
CA PRO A 65 8.41 5.54 6.20
C PRO A 65 7.99 4.61 5.06
N TYR A 66 7.28 3.51 5.36
CA TYR A 66 6.76 2.63 4.32
C TYR A 66 5.80 3.38 3.37
N MET A 67 4.85 4.15 3.91
CA MET A 67 3.91 4.94 3.11
C MET A 67 4.63 6.01 2.28
N ILE A 68 5.66 6.66 2.85
CA ILE A 68 6.51 7.58 2.11
C ILE A 68 7.23 6.87 0.94
N LEU A 69 7.79 5.68 1.16
CA LEU A 69 8.48 4.92 0.12
C LEU A 69 7.55 4.52 -1.03
N VAL A 70 6.36 3.99 -0.73
CA VAL A 70 5.41 3.61 -1.80
C VAL A 70 4.84 4.83 -2.53
N ALA A 71 4.67 5.96 -1.84
CA ALA A 71 4.34 7.25 -2.48
C ALA A 71 5.46 7.70 -3.41
N ALA A 72 6.72 7.62 -2.95
CA ALA A 72 7.90 7.98 -3.70
C ALA A 72 8.09 7.09 -4.94
N PHE A 73 7.92 5.76 -4.83
CA PHE A 73 7.96 4.86 -5.98
C PHE A 73 6.90 5.22 -7.03
N SER A 74 5.68 5.52 -6.58
CA SER A 74 4.59 5.95 -7.46
C SER A 74 4.90 7.29 -8.15
N TRP A 75 5.52 8.22 -7.43
CA TRP A 75 5.91 9.54 -7.96
C TRP A 75 7.09 9.45 -8.94
N VAL A 76 8.16 8.76 -8.56
CA VAL A 76 9.37 8.60 -9.38
C VAL A 76 9.03 7.87 -10.67
N ALA A 77 8.19 6.83 -10.62
CA ALA A 77 7.73 6.10 -11.79
C ALA A 77 7.19 7.02 -12.90
N GLN A 78 6.51 8.12 -12.54
CA GLN A 78 5.77 8.97 -13.46
C GLN A 78 6.39 10.36 -13.72
N ARG A 79 7.55 10.66 -13.12
CA ARG A 79 8.17 11.99 -13.18
C ARG A 79 8.62 12.38 -14.60
N GLY A 80 8.96 11.41 -15.43
CA GLY A 80 9.40 11.61 -16.81
C GLY A 80 8.29 11.61 -17.86
N THR A 81 8.69 11.82 -19.11
CA THR A 81 7.83 11.71 -20.31
C THR A 81 7.43 10.28 -20.64
N ARG A 82 8.08 9.28 -20.04
CA ARG A 82 7.65 7.87 -20.06
C ARG A 82 7.64 7.33 -18.64
N ILE A 83 6.86 6.28 -18.42
CA ILE A 83 6.79 5.62 -17.10
C ILE A 83 7.99 4.68 -16.96
N GLN A 84 8.70 4.78 -15.84
CA GLN A 84 9.77 3.86 -15.49
C GLN A 84 9.18 2.59 -14.89
N ALA A 85 9.55 1.41 -15.41
CA ALA A 85 9.01 0.14 -14.96
C ALA A 85 9.50 -0.23 -13.55
N GLN A 86 10.78 0.02 -13.25
CA GLN A 86 11.43 -0.46 -12.03
C GLN A 86 10.80 0.10 -10.73
N PRO A 87 10.48 1.40 -10.60
CA PRO A 87 9.78 1.89 -9.41
C PRO A 87 8.37 1.29 -9.26
N VAL A 88 7.67 1.01 -10.37
CA VAL A 88 6.37 0.33 -10.34
C VAL A 88 6.51 -1.12 -9.86
N GLN A 89 7.59 -1.82 -10.27
CA GLN A 89 7.89 -3.16 -9.77
C GLN A 89 8.17 -3.17 -8.27
N PHE A 90 8.91 -2.18 -7.74
CA PHE A 90 9.14 -2.05 -6.30
C PHE A 90 7.86 -1.72 -5.53
N LEU A 91 6.97 -0.88 -6.08
CA LEU A 91 5.65 -0.65 -5.50
C LEU A 91 4.84 -1.95 -5.41
N LEU A 92 4.79 -2.73 -6.50
CA LEU A 92 4.09 -4.02 -6.54
C LEU A 92 4.67 -5.01 -5.53
N LEU A 93 5.99 -5.10 -5.44
CA LEU A 93 6.68 -5.95 -4.47
C LEU A 93 6.35 -5.53 -3.03
N ALA A 94 6.45 -4.24 -2.72
CA ALA A 94 6.16 -3.70 -1.40
C ALA A 94 4.72 -4.00 -0.96
N LYS A 95 3.74 -3.87 -1.86
CA LYS A 95 2.34 -4.14 -1.57
C LYS A 95 2.02 -5.63 -1.52
N ALA A 96 2.62 -6.45 -2.38
CA ALA A 96 2.46 -7.89 -2.36
C ALA A 96 3.03 -8.50 -1.07
N SER A 97 4.23 -8.08 -0.67
CA SER A 97 4.85 -8.54 0.59
C SER A 97 3.99 -8.14 1.80
N SER A 98 3.53 -6.89 1.87
CA SER A 98 2.65 -6.42 2.96
C SER A 98 1.33 -7.21 3.02
N SER A 99 0.68 -7.43 1.86
CA SER A 99 -0.55 -8.22 1.76
C SER A 99 -0.34 -9.67 2.24
N LEU A 100 0.69 -10.36 1.74
CA LEU A 100 0.96 -11.76 2.09
C LEU A 100 1.37 -11.94 3.56
N ILE A 101 2.19 -11.04 4.11
CA ILE A 101 2.55 -11.06 5.53
C ILE A 101 1.31 -10.84 6.40
N SER A 102 0.42 -9.93 5.99
CA SER A 102 -0.83 -9.68 6.73
C SER A 102 -1.74 -10.90 6.69
N LEU A 103 -1.84 -11.59 5.55
CA LEU A 103 -2.57 -12.85 5.49
C LEU A 103 -1.96 -13.91 6.42
N ALA A 104 -0.63 -14.05 6.45
CA ALA A 104 0.04 -14.96 7.36
C ALA A 104 -0.26 -14.62 8.83
N LEU A 105 -0.15 -13.34 9.22
CA LEU A 105 -0.47 -12.88 10.57
C LEU A 105 -1.95 -13.06 10.91
N PHE A 106 -2.86 -12.93 9.94
CA PHE A 106 -4.27 -13.22 10.16
C PHE A 106 -4.50 -14.71 10.45
N LEU A 107 -3.91 -15.61 9.66
CA LEU A 107 -4.10 -17.05 9.79
C LEU A 107 -3.42 -17.63 11.04
N PHE A 108 -2.23 -17.15 11.39
CA PHE A 108 -1.43 -17.67 12.50
C PHE A 108 -1.58 -16.86 13.81
N GLY A 109 -1.99 -15.60 13.73
CA GLY A 109 -2.08 -14.66 14.85
C GLY A 109 -3.48 -14.49 15.44
N GLY A 110 -4.41 -15.41 15.17
CA GLY A 110 -5.73 -15.44 15.82
C GLY A 110 -6.84 -14.65 15.12
N PHE A 111 -6.80 -14.52 13.80
CA PHE A 111 -7.89 -13.95 12.99
C PHE A 111 -8.26 -12.50 13.33
N ALA A 112 -7.27 -11.67 13.65
CA ALA A 112 -7.51 -10.26 13.93
C ALA A 112 -7.91 -9.49 12.66
N TYR A 113 -9.04 -8.77 12.71
CA TYR A 113 -9.63 -8.04 11.57
C TYR A 113 -8.65 -7.10 10.84
N PRO A 114 -7.77 -6.33 11.52
CA PRO A 114 -6.83 -5.43 10.85
C PRO A 114 -5.90 -6.11 9.84
N PHE A 115 -5.47 -7.34 10.13
CA PHE A 115 -4.60 -8.08 9.21
C PHE A 115 -5.36 -8.54 7.96
N LEU A 116 -6.63 -8.94 8.11
CA LEU A 116 -7.49 -9.27 6.97
C LEU A 116 -7.78 -8.02 6.12
N ALA A 117 -8.12 -6.90 6.77
CA ALA A 117 -8.37 -5.63 6.08
C ALA A 117 -7.14 -5.18 5.28
N ASN A 118 -5.94 -5.28 5.88
CA ASN A 118 -4.69 -4.94 5.19
C ASN A 118 -4.39 -5.89 4.03
N PHE A 119 -4.60 -7.21 4.21
CA PHE A 119 -4.46 -8.19 3.12
C PHE A 119 -5.33 -7.82 1.91
N LEU A 120 -6.61 -7.54 2.14
CA LEU A 120 -7.56 -7.20 1.09
C LEU A 120 -7.23 -5.87 0.41
N LEU A 121 -6.90 -4.83 1.19
CA LEU A 121 -6.58 -3.52 0.68
C LEU A 121 -5.30 -3.54 -0.17
N ASP A 122 -4.20 -4.06 0.38
CA ASP A 122 -2.93 -4.13 -0.35
C ASP A 122 -3.00 -5.13 -1.51
N GLY A 123 -3.73 -6.24 -1.35
CA GLY A 123 -4.00 -7.18 -2.43
C GLY A 123 -4.74 -6.53 -3.60
N ALA A 124 -5.78 -5.73 -3.32
CA ALA A 124 -6.51 -4.99 -4.35
C ALA A 124 -5.59 -3.97 -5.06
N ILE A 125 -4.76 -3.24 -4.32
CA ILE A 125 -3.77 -2.31 -4.89
C ILE A 125 -2.81 -3.04 -5.82
N VAL A 126 -2.28 -4.19 -5.42
CA VAL A 126 -1.40 -5.01 -6.26
C VAL A 126 -2.11 -5.44 -7.53
N LEU A 127 -3.30 -6.02 -7.43
CA LEU A 127 -4.03 -6.55 -8.58
C LEU A 127 -4.38 -5.45 -9.59
N ILE A 128 -4.92 -4.33 -9.11
CA ILE A 128 -5.27 -3.18 -9.96
C ILE A 128 -4.00 -2.65 -10.63
N THR A 129 -2.96 -2.37 -9.84
CA THR A 129 -1.70 -1.81 -10.36
C THR A 129 -1.03 -2.75 -11.35
N PHE A 130 -1.01 -4.06 -11.06
CA PHE A 130 -0.43 -5.07 -11.94
C PHE A 130 -1.21 -5.17 -13.26
N TRP A 131 -2.54 -5.06 -13.23
CA TRP A 131 -3.35 -5.08 -14.44
C TRP A 131 -3.02 -3.91 -15.38
N PHE A 132 -2.95 -2.68 -14.84
CA PHE A 132 -2.56 -1.50 -15.62
C PHE A 132 -1.09 -1.55 -16.06
N TYR A 133 -0.20 -2.04 -15.19
CA TYR A 133 1.22 -2.23 -15.50
C TYR A 133 1.41 -3.21 -16.66
N ARG A 134 0.71 -4.35 -16.64
CA ARG A 134 0.75 -5.36 -17.70
C ARG A 134 0.23 -4.79 -19.02
N ALA A 135 -0.85 -4.01 -18.98
CA ALA A 135 -1.42 -3.37 -20.15
C ALA A 135 -0.48 -2.32 -20.78
N ALA A 136 0.29 -1.59 -19.96
CA ALA A 136 1.22 -0.56 -20.42
C ALA A 136 2.64 -1.09 -20.68
N ARG A 137 2.92 -2.39 -20.43
CA ARG A 137 4.29 -2.95 -20.36
C ARG A 137 5.18 -2.65 -21.56
N ALA A 138 4.63 -2.71 -22.78
CA ALA A 138 5.37 -2.45 -24.02
C ALA A 138 5.82 -1.00 -24.17
N GLU A 139 5.24 -0.08 -23.40
CA GLU A 139 5.47 1.37 -23.48
C GLU A 139 6.38 1.88 -22.35
N LEU A 140 6.72 1.02 -21.39
CA LEU A 140 7.51 1.37 -20.21
C LEU A 140 9.00 1.40 -20.54
N VAL A 141 9.72 2.22 -19.78
CA VAL A 141 11.19 2.27 -19.82
C VAL A 141 11.73 1.30 -18.78
N PHE A 142 12.52 0.34 -19.23
CA PHE A 142 13.28 -0.58 -18.39
C PHE A 142 14.72 -0.06 -18.25
N PRO A 143 15.38 -0.27 -17.10
CA PRO A 143 16.80 0.03 -16.96
C PRO A 143 17.60 -0.75 -18.01
N ALA A 144 18.64 -0.12 -18.56
CA ALA A 144 19.59 -0.81 -19.43
C ALA A 144 20.26 -1.93 -18.64
N GLN A 145 20.35 -3.12 -19.24
CA GLN A 145 21.04 -4.28 -18.67
C GLN A 145 22.55 -4.13 -18.81
#